data_AF-A0A7Y2DQT5-F1
#
_entry.id   AF-A0A7Y2DQT5-F1
#
_cell.length_a   1.000
_cell.length_b   1.000
_cell.length_c   1.000
_cell.angle_alpha   90.00
_cell.angle_beta   90.00
_cell.angle_gamma   90.00
#
_symmetry.space_group_name_H-M   'P 1'
#
loop_
_entity.id
_entity.type
_entity.pdbx_description
1 polymer ?
#
loop_
_entity_poly.entity_id
_entity_poly.type
_entity_poly.pdbx_seq_one_letter_code
_entity_poly.pdbx_strand_id
1 'polypeptide(L)'
;MATAHNQQVPTAVALEKARRRVGFSVEAAADELNITTRLLGDIESGLRTPGPDLIEAMVSLYGVEPGRIEGRELVPRVPARYDAESHVLQMGWTSIQIKEKDNDHIARSLAVALREMRSLPGDGPVVLRSTELGLLAPLFDLSAPDLPEILTRYLRLTPNDALSLVNQMVVLDSVHG
;
A
#
# COMPACT_ATOMS: atom_id res chain seq x y z
N MET A 1 0.58 31.09 22.94
CA MET A 1 0.25 30.65 21.57
C MET A 1 1.56 30.22 20.92
N ALA A 2 1.79 28.91 20.80
CA ALA A 2 2.99 28.37 20.17
C ALA A 2 2.61 27.84 18.79
N THR A 3 3.14 28.45 17.75
CA THR A 3 3.04 28.01 16.35
C THR A 3 3.84 26.71 16.18
N ALA A 4 3.14 25.57 16.18
CA ALA A 4 3.74 24.30 15.81
C ALA A 4 4.19 24.37 14.34
N HIS A 5 5.50 24.41 14.13
CA HIS A 5 6.11 24.30 12.81
C HIS A 5 5.72 22.93 12.22
N ASN A 6 4.85 22.98 11.21
CA ASN A 6 4.28 21.81 10.56
C ASN A 6 5.31 21.22 9.58
N GLN A 7 6.20 20.36 10.07
CA GLN A 7 7.23 19.69 9.27
C GLN A 7 6.63 18.54 8.44
N GLN A 8 6.86 18.57 7.12
CA GLN A 8 6.37 17.60 6.14
C GLN A 8 7.30 16.36 6.08
N VAL A 9 6.72 15.15 6.11
CA VAL A 9 7.41 13.84 6.13
C VAL A 9 7.44 13.19 4.72
N PRO A 10 8.57 12.70 4.20
CA PRO A 10 8.62 12.04 2.88
C PRO A 10 7.94 10.66 2.85
N THR A 11 7.43 10.24 1.69
CA THR A 11 6.84 8.90 1.51
C THR A 11 7.91 7.79 1.49
N ALA A 12 7.55 6.55 1.85
CA ALA A 12 8.45 5.39 1.80
C ALA A 12 9.13 5.22 0.42
N VAL A 13 8.35 5.40 -0.64
CA VAL A 13 8.84 5.37 -2.03
C VAL A 13 9.75 6.56 -2.33
N ALA A 14 9.46 7.75 -1.79
CA ALA A 14 10.34 8.91 -1.94
C ALA A 14 11.67 8.71 -1.19
N LEU A 15 11.66 8.11 0.00
CA LEU A 15 12.84 7.79 0.80
C LEU A 15 13.71 6.74 0.09
N GLU A 16 13.11 5.66 -0.40
CA GLU A 16 13.81 4.63 -1.19
C GLU A 16 14.43 5.22 -2.46
N LYS A 17 13.66 6.03 -3.21
CA LYS A 17 14.15 6.71 -4.42
C LYS A 17 15.26 7.72 -4.10
N ALA A 18 15.12 8.47 -3.01
CA ALA A 18 16.13 9.44 -2.56
C ALA A 18 17.44 8.71 -2.21
N ARG A 19 17.38 7.67 -1.37
CA ARG A 19 18.53 6.82 -1.02
C ARG A 19 19.24 6.28 -2.27
N ARG A 20 18.50 5.71 -3.22
CA ARG A 20 19.08 5.18 -4.46
C ARG A 20 19.74 6.27 -5.30
N ARG A 21 19.14 7.46 -5.35
CA ARG A 21 19.65 8.60 -6.11
C ARG A 21 20.97 9.16 -5.54
N VAL A 22 21.15 9.08 -4.22
CA VAL A 22 22.41 9.44 -3.56
C VAL A 22 23.42 8.28 -3.50
N GLY A 23 23.10 7.12 -4.10
CA GLY A 23 24.04 6.01 -4.25
C GLY A 23 24.21 5.13 -3.02
N PHE A 24 23.37 5.28 -2.00
CA PHE A 24 23.44 4.45 -0.80
C PHE A 24 22.82 3.06 -1.02
N SER A 25 23.50 2.00 -0.59
CA SER A 25 22.88 0.67 -0.45
C SER A 25 21.94 0.63 0.77
N VAL A 26 21.12 -0.41 0.88
CA VAL A 26 20.23 -0.58 2.05
C VAL A 26 21.06 -0.79 3.32
N GLU A 27 22.15 -1.56 3.22
CA GLU A 27 23.09 -1.84 4.29
C GLU A 27 23.77 -0.56 4.76
N ALA A 28 24.39 0.17 3.84
CA ALA A 28 25.10 1.41 4.17
C ALA A 28 24.16 2.46 4.77
N ALA A 29 22.93 2.61 4.25
CA ALA A 29 21.98 3.55 4.82
C ALA A 29 21.45 3.12 6.19
N ALA A 30 21.24 1.81 6.41
CA ALA A 30 20.80 1.31 7.71
C ALA A 30 21.88 1.51 8.78
N ASP A 31 23.15 1.28 8.42
CA ASP A 31 24.29 1.51 9.29
C ASP A 31 24.42 3.00 9.67
N GLU A 32 24.35 3.91 8.70
CA GLU A 32 24.39 5.37 8.95
C GLU A 32 23.20 5.88 9.77
N LEU A 33 22.02 5.27 9.63
CA LEU A 33 20.82 5.60 10.41
C LEU A 33 20.76 4.88 11.76
N ASN A 34 21.75 4.03 12.06
CA ASN A 34 21.81 3.20 13.26
C ASN A 34 20.52 2.36 13.48
N ILE A 35 20.00 1.79 12.40
CA ILE A 35 18.85 0.89 12.39
C ILE A 35 19.19 -0.43 11.70
N THR A 36 18.36 -1.44 11.88
CA THR A 36 18.56 -2.70 11.15
C THR A 36 18.19 -2.54 9.67
N THR A 37 18.88 -3.26 8.79
CA THR A 37 18.53 -3.36 7.36
C THR A 37 17.09 -3.79 7.13
N ARG A 38 16.60 -4.69 8.00
CA ARG A 38 15.19 -5.10 8.03
C ARG A 38 14.28 -3.93 8.34
N LEU A 39 14.58 -3.12 9.36
CA LEU A 39 13.77 -1.95 9.70
C LEU A 39 13.76 -0.93 8.55
N LEU A 40 14.91 -0.67 7.93
CA LEU A 40 14.96 0.21 6.76
C LEU A 40 14.15 -0.37 5.58
N GLY A 41 14.26 -1.67 5.31
CA GLY A 41 13.46 -2.34 4.28
C GLY A 41 11.96 -2.32 4.58
N ASP A 42 11.57 -2.49 5.84
CA ASP A 42 10.18 -2.36 6.29
C ASP A 42 9.69 -0.91 6.14
N ILE A 43 10.55 0.09 6.35
CA ILE A 43 10.24 1.51 6.12
C ILE A 43 10.09 1.81 4.63
N GLU A 44 11.04 1.39 3.80
CA GLU A 44 11.07 1.67 2.34
C GLU A 44 9.99 0.92 1.56
N SER A 45 9.62 -0.28 2.02
CA SER A 45 8.43 -1.01 1.53
C SER A 45 7.12 -0.50 2.17
N GLY A 46 7.24 0.40 3.13
CA GLY A 46 6.17 1.02 3.90
C GLY A 46 5.42 0.06 4.84
N LEU A 47 5.96 -1.12 5.12
CA LEU A 47 5.49 -2.01 6.19
C LEU A 47 5.57 -1.36 7.59
N ARG A 48 6.44 -0.35 7.77
CA ARG A 48 6.59 0.37 9.04
C ARG A 48 6.76 1.88 8.82
N THR A 49 6.15 2.67 9.70
CA THR A 49 6.30 4.14 9.69
C THR A 49 7.46 4.53 10.61
N PRO A 50 8.47 5.28 10.12
CA PRO A 50 9.53 5.82 10.97
C PRO A 50 8.99 6.92 11.90
N GLY A 51 9.59 7.05 13.08
CA GLY A 51 9.33 8.19 13.97
C GLY A 51 9.93 9.50 13.42
N PRO A 52 9.53 10.66 13.97
CA PRO A 52 9.95 11.97 13.47
C PRO A 52 11.49 12.14 13.44
N ASP A 53 12.19 11.71 14.50
CA ASP A 53 13.65 11.80 14.57
C ASP A 53 14.35 10.98 13.46
N LEU A 54 13.78 9.81 13.14
CA LEU A 54 14.31 8.96 12.09
C LEU A 54 14.01 9.53 10.70
N ILE A 55 12.86 10.19 10.53
CA ILE A 55 12.54 10.91 9.29
C ILE A 55 13.54 12.03 9.05
N GLU A 56 13.85 12.83 10.06
CA GLU A 56 14.81 13.92 9.95
C GLU A 56 16.21 13.39 9.59
N ALA A 57 16.63 12.30 10.24
CA ALA A 57 17.88 11.62 9.91
C ALA A 57 17.91 11.11 8.46
N MET A 58 16.83 10.50 7.97
CA MET A 58 16.72 10.03 6.58
C MET A 58 16.72 11.18 5.57
N VAL A 59 16.00 12.26 5.85
CA VAL A 59 15.94 13.47 5.01
C VAL A 59 17.33 14.11 4.90
N SER A 60 18.05 14.22 6.03
CA SER A 60 19.41 14.71 6.08
C SER A 60 20.38 13.80 5.31
N LEU A 61 20.32 12.49 5.53
CA LEU A 61 21.19 11.51 4.88
C LEU A 61 21.00 11.47 3.36
N TYR A 62 19.77 11.66 2.88
CA TYR A 62 19.44 11.59 1.46
C TYR A 62 19.43 12.96 0.76
N GLY A 63 19.69 14.05 1.49
CA GLY A 63 19.76 15.41 0.93
C GLY A 63 18.43 15.92 0.35
N VAL A 64 17.30 15.54 0.95
CA VAL A 64 15.98 16.03 0.52
C VAL A 64 15.72 17.38 1.20
N GLU A 65 15.60 18.47 0.44
CA GLU A 65 15.22 19.77 1.04
C GLU A 65 13.75 19.72 1.51
N PRO A 66 13.45 19.96 2.81
CA PRO A 66 12.10 19.84 3.37
C PRO A 66 11.04 20.77 2.74
N GLY A 67 11.45 21.75 1.92
CA GLY A 67 10.57 22.80 1.40
C GLY A 67 10.11 22.64 -0.06
N ARG A 68 10.49 21.56 -0.76
CA ARG A 68 10.17 21.40 -2.20
C ARG A 68 9.04 20.41 -2.52
N ILE A 69 8.39 19.85 -1.51
CA ILE A 69 7.24 18.94 -1.70
C ILE A 69 5.95 19.76 -1.52
N GLU A 70 5.63 20.59 -2.51
CA GLU A 70 4.30 21.20 -2.61
C GLU A 70 3.29 20.12 -3.02
N GLY A 71 2.46 19.69 -2.07
CA GLY A 71 1.19 19.04 -2.40
C GLY A 71 0.86 17.81 -1.55
N ARG A 72 -0.12 18.02 -0.67
CA ARG A 72 -0.96 17.04 0.07
C ARG A 72 -0.45 16.63 1.45
N GLU A 73 -1.30 16.90 2.44
CA GLU A 73 -1.19 16.45 3.84
C GLU A 73 -0.89 14.95 3.94
N LEU A 74 0.00 14.60 4.85
CA LEU A 74 0.43 13.23 5.09
C LEU A 74 -0.47 12.62 6.16
N VAL A 75 -1.44 11.82 5.74
CA VAL A 75 -2.26 11.01 6.65
C VAL A 75 -1.42 9.79 7.06
N PRO A 76 -1.32 9.43 8.35
CA PRO A 76 -0.61 8.24 8.80
C PRO A 76 -1.01 7.01 7.98
N ARG A 77 -0.06 6.12 7.62
CA ARG A 77 -0.39 4.85 6.97
C ARG A 77 -1.26 4.03 7.93
N VAL A 78 -2.56 4.01 7.65
CA VAL A 78 -3.53 3.20 8.40
C VAL A 78 -3.40 1.76 7.91
N PRO A 79 -3.49 0.74 8.79
CA PRO A 79 -3.73 -0.63 8.36
C PRO A 79 -4.85 -0.66 7.34
N ALA A 80 -4.77 -1.58 6.38
CA ALA A 80 -5.83 -1.75 5.41
C ALA A 80 -7.15 -1.93 6.17
N ARG A 81 -8.13 -1.06 5.94
CA ARG A 81 -9.40 -1.07 6.65
C ARG A 81 -10.52 -0.62 5.74
N TYR A 82 -11.68 -1.21 5.92
CA TYR A 82 -12.91 -0.78 5.27
C TYR A 82 -13.77 -0.04 6.29
N ASP A 83 -14.17 1.18 5.95
CA ASP A 83 -15.15 1.94 6.69
C ASP A 83 -16.51 1.75 6.02
N ALA A 84 -17.41 1.06 6.71
CA ALA A 84 -18.74 0.74 6.22
C ALA A 84 -19.69 1.96 6.21
N GLU A 85 -19.45 2.97 7.04
CA GLU A 85 -20.29 4.18 7.06
C GLU A 85 -20.02 5.07 5.85
N SER A 86 -18.75 5.23 5.49
CA SER A 86 -18.33 6.05 4.35
C SER A 86 -18.15 5.25 3.05
N HIS A 87 -18.24 3.92 3.11
CA HIS A 87 -17.95 2.99 2.02
C HIS A 87 -16.55 3.20 1.41
N VAL A 88 -15.56 3.48 2.26
CA VAL A 88 -14.18 3.72 1.82
C VAL A 88 -13.28 2.59 2.30
N LEU A 89 -12.61 1.94 1.35
CA LEU A 89 -11.49 1.05 1.61
C LEU A 89 -10.21 1.89 1.63
N GLN A 90 -9.56 1.94 2.79
CA GLN A 90 -8.25 2.54 2.95
C GLN A 90 -7.17 1.47 2.77
N MET A 91 -6.29 1.69 1.80
CA MET A 91 -5.12 0.85 1.52
C MET A 91 -3.86 1.71 1.61
N GLY A 92 -3.26 1.77 2.79
CA GLY A 92 -2.12 2.63 3.05
C GLY A 92 -2.46 4.12 2.85
N TRP A 93 -2.06 4.68 1.71
CA TRP A 93 -2.27 6.09 1.33
C TRP A 93 -3.37 6.27 0.28
N THR A 94 -3.89 5.16 -0.24
CA THR A 94 -4.91 5.16 -1.29
C THR A 94 -6.27 4.92 -0.67
N SER A 95 -7.19 5.84 -0.91
CA SER A 95 -8.61 5.68 -0.58
C SER A 95 -9.36 5.20 -1.81
N ILE A 96 -10.04 4.07 -1.69
CA ILE A 96 -10.87 3.50 -2.75
C ILE A 96 -12.32 3.62 -2.31
N GLN A 97 -13.12 4.38 -3.06
CA GLN A 97 -14.56 4.37 -2.87
C GLN A 97 -15.10 3.02 -3.33
N ILE A 98 -15.71 2.27 -2.42
CA ILE A 98 -16.39 1.03 -2.74
C ILE A 98 -17.83 1.38 -3.08
N LYS A 99 -18.21 1.22 -4.35
CA LYS A 99 -19.61 1.21 -4.76
C LYS A 99 -20.10 -0.22 -4.59
N GLU A 100 -21.18 -0.42 -3.85
CA GLU A 100 -21.65 -1.73 -3.40
C GLU A 100 -21.48 -2.82 -4.46
N LYS A 101 -20.64 -3.82 -4.13
CA LYS A 101 -20.47 -5.08 -4.86
C LYS A 101 -20.18 -4.96 -6.37
N ASP A 102 -19.66 -3.82 -6.81
CA ASP A 102 -19.16 -3.63 -8.18
C ASP A 102 -17.78 -4.29 -8.31
N ASN A 103 -17.77 -5.57 -8.65
CA ASN A 103 -16.56 -6.37 -8.78
C ASN A 103 -15.52 -5.77 -9.74
N ASP A 104 -15.98 -5.19 -10.86
CA ASP A 104 -15.10 -4.60 -11.88
C ASP A 104 -14.40 -3.35 -11.31
N HIS A 105 -15.18 -2.45 -10.70
CA HIS A 105 -14.64 -1.25 -10.07
C HIS A 105 -13.69 -1.58 -8.92
N ILE A 106 -14.07 -2.50 -8.03
CA ILE A 106 -13.25 -2.89 -6.89
C ILE A 106 -11.93 -3.51 -7.37
N ALA A 107 -11.98 -4.49 -8.27
CA ALA A 107 -10.78 -5.16 -8.77
C ALA A 107 -9.84 -4.19 -9.51
N ARG A 108 -10.38 -3.30 -10.35
CA ARG A 108 -9.61 -2.29 -11.07
C ARG A 108 -8.93 -1.32 -10.11
N SER A 109 -9.68 -0.74 -9.18
CA SER A 109 -9.12 0.24 -8.22
C SER A 109 -8.09 -0.40 -7.29
N LEU A 110 -8.33 -1.64 -6.84
CA LEU A 110 -7.39 -2.39 -6.04
C LEU A 110 -6.09 -2.67 -6.79
N ALA A 111 -6.18 -3.07 -8.07
CA ALA A 111 -5.02 -3.36 -8.88
C ALA A 111 -4.12 -2.13 -9.06
N VAL A 112 -4.71 -0.95 -9.32
CA VAL A 112 -3.97 0.32 -9.42
C VAL A 112 -3.30 0.64 -8.09
N ALA A 113 -4.06 0.64 -6.99
CA ALA A 113 -3.54 0.97 -5.67
C ALA A 113 -2.38 0.04 -5.26
N LEU A 114 -2.54 -1.28 -5.42
CA LEU A 114 -1.51 -2.24 -5.03
C LEU A 114 -0.27 -2.15 -5.91
N ARG A 115 -0.40 -1.84 -7.21
CA ARG A 115 0.78 -1.63 -8.07
C ARG A 115 1.57 -0.41 -7.65
N GLU A 116 0.89 0.71 -7.39
CA GLU A 116 1.52 1.93 -6.92
C GLU A 116 2.19 1.71 -5.56
N MET A 117 1.48 1.12 -4.59
CA MET A 117 1.99 0.87 -3.25
C MET A 117 3.19 -0.08 -3.21
N ARG A 118 3.32 -0.96 -4.21
CA ARG A 118 4.36 -1.99 -4.28
C ARG A 118 5.41 -1.71 -5.35
N SER A 119 5.36 -0.53 -5.99
CA SER A 119 6.24 -0.15 -7.09
C SER A 119 6.29 -1.21 -8.21
N LEU A 120 5.15 -1.85 -8.50
CA LEU A 120 5.04 -2.82 -9.59
C LEU A 120 4.87 -2.11 -10.93
N PRO A 121 5.28 -2.74 -12.05
CA PRO A 121 4.93 -2.26 -13.39
C PRO A 121 3.43 -2.06 -13.54
N GLY A 122 2.99 -1.11 -14.38
CA GLY A 122 1.57 -0.77 -14.55
C GLY A 122 0.68 -1.95 -14.99
N ASP A 123 1.28 -2.96 -15.61
CA ASP A 123 0.67 -4.22 -16.04
C ASP A 123 1.19 -5.44 -15.26
N GLY A 124 1.98 -5.24 -14.22
CA GLY A 124 2.53 -6.31 -13.41
C GLY A 124 1.44 -7.12 -12.68
N PRO A 125 1.68 -8.42 -12.44
CA PRO A 125 0.76 -9.27 -11.68
C PRO A 125 0.66 -8.81 -10.23
N VAL A 126 -0.56 -8.80 -9.71
CA VAL A 126 -0.88 -8.41 -8.34
C VAL A 126 -1.36 -9.63 -7.57
N VAL A 127 -0.48 -10.17 -6.72
CA VAL A 127 -0.83 -11.26 -5.82
C VAL A 127 -1.36 -10.68 -4.51
N LEU A 128 -2.58 -11.05 -4.11
CA LEU A 128 -3.15 -10.63 -2.84
C LEU A 128 -2.51 -11.41 -1.68
N ARG A 129 -2.20 -10.71 -0.60
CA ARG A 129 -1.68 -11.30 0.64
C ARG A 129 -2.84 -11.81 1.48
N SER A 130 -2.58 -12.80 2.34
CA SER A 130 -3.61 -13.37 3.24
C SER A 130 -4.31 -12.32 4.11
N THR A 131 -3.59 -11.29 4.55
CA THR A 131 -4.17 -10.17 5.32
C THR A 131 -5.09 -9.27 4.50
N GLU A 132 -4.88 -9.17 3.19
CA GLU A 132 -5.72 -8.39 2.28
C GLU A 132 -6.98 -9.20 1.93
N LEU A 133 -6.85 -10.52 1.79
CA LEU A 133 -7.97 -11.40 1.44
C LEU A 133 -9.09 -11.36 2.46
N GLY A 134 -8.78 -11.42 3.76
CA GLY A 134 -9.80 -11.35 4.81
C GLY A 134 -10.56 -10.01 4.81
N LEU A 135 -9.90 -8.92 4.43
CA LEU A 135 -10.53 -7.60 4.33
C LEU A 135 -11.38 -7.46 3.07
N LEU A 136 -10.93 -8.03 1.95
CA LEU A 136 -11.52 -7.83 0.63
C LEU A 136 -12.67 -8.80 0.33
N ALA A 137 -12.63 -10.01 0.88
CA ALA A 137 -13.66 -11.03 0.68
C ALA A 137 -15.10 -10.51 0.85
N PRO A 138 -15.46 -9.78 1.93
CA PRO A 138 -16.82 -9.27 2.12
C PRO A 138 -17.21 -8.11 1.16
N LEU A 139 -16.23 -7.52 0.45
CA LEU A 139 -16.48 -6.39 -0.46
C LEU A 139 -16.87 -6.84 -1.87
N PHE A 140 -16.41 -8.02 -2.29
CA PHE A 140 -16.74 -8.59 -3.60
C PHE A 140 -18.11 -9.29 -3.56
N ASP A 141 -18.81 -9.26 -4.69
CA ASP A 141 -19.88 -10.23 -4.94
C ASP A 141 -19.26 -11.58 -5.34
N LEU A 142 -19.09 -12.45 -4.36
CA LEU A 142 -18.53 -13.79 -4.54
C LEU A 142 -19.49 -14.76 -5.28
N SER A 143 -20.75 -14.37 -5.48
CA SER A 143 -21.71 -15.17 -6.26
C SER A 143 -21.66 -14.90 -7.76
N ALA A 144 -20.96 -13.83 -8.17
CA ALA A 144 -20.86 -13.43 -9.55
C ALA A 144 -19.96 -14.40 -10.35
N PRO A 145 -20.48 -15.05 -11.42
CA PRO A 145 -19.75 -16.08 -12.16
C PRO A 145 -18.57 -15.53 -12.96
N ASP A 146 -18.57 -14.23 -13.26
CA ASP A 146 -17.54 -13.54 -14.03
C ASP A 146 -16.39 -13.00 -13.15
N LEU A 147 -16.49 -13.10 -11.82
CA LEU A 147 -15.47 -12.61 -10.90
C LEU A 147 -14.06 -13.17 -11.21
N PRO A 148 -13.85 -14.48 -11.50
CA PRO A 148 -12.53 -14.97 -11.89
C PRO A 148 -11.97 -14.27 -13.13
N GLU A 149 -12.80 -13.99 -14.14
CA GLU A 149 -12.38 -13.28 -15.36
C GLU A 149 -12.00 -11.83 -15.07
N ILE A 150 -12.77 -11.16 -14.20
CA ILE A 150 -12.48 -9.80 -13.72
C ILE A 150 -11.13 -9.76 -12.99
N LEU A 151 -10.86 -10.72 -12.10
CA LEU A 151 -9.60 -10.80 -11.36
C LEU A 151 -8.42 -11.11 -12.29
N THR A 152 -8.57 -12.04 -13.24
CA THR A 152 -7.57 -12.27 -14.29
C THR A 152 -7.27 -10.99 -15.06
N ARG A 153 -8.30 -10.24 -15.46
CA ARG A 153 -8.15 -8.99 -16.23
C ARG A 153 -7.36 -7.94 -15.47
N TYR A 154 -7.77 -7.62 -14.24
CA TYR A 154 -7.22 -6.48 -13.51
C TYR A 154 -5.99 -6.82 -12.66
N LEU A 155 -5.98 -7.97 -11.99
CA LEU A 155 -4.84 -8.42 -11.19
C LEU A 155 -3.79 -9.15 -12.02
N ARG A 156 -4.06 -9.43 -13.30
CA ARG A 156 -3.14 -10.12 -14.23
C ARG A 156 -2.72 -11.50 -13.71
N LEU A 157 -3.67 -12.20 -13.11
CA LEU A 157 -3.53 -13.57 -12.62
C LEU A 157 -3.84 -14.57 -13.74
N THR A 158 -3.28 -15.78 -13.64
CA THR A 158 -3.75 -16.88 -14.51
C THR A 158 -5.21 -17.24 -14.19
N PRO A 159 -5.97 -17.85 -15.11
CA PRO A 159 -7.34 -18.28 -14.83
C PRO A 159 -7.44 -19.22 -13.61
N ASN A 160 -6.46 -20.11 -13.44
CA ASN A 160 -6.41 -21.04 -12.31
C ASN A 160 -6.13 -20.29 -10.99
N ASP A 161 -5.23 -19.33 -10.99
CA ASP A 161 -4.93 -18.53 -9.79
C ASP A 161 -6.12 -17.65 -9.39
N ALA A 162 -6.80 -17.06 -10.36
CA ALA A 162 -8.00 -16.26 -10.12
C ALA A 162 -9.12 -17.12 -9.53
N LEU A 163 -9.37 -18.32 -10.06
CA LEU A 163 -10.36 -19.25 -9.52
C LEU A 163 -10.00 -19.70 -8.10
N SER A 164 -8.72 -20.04 -7.86
CA SER A 164 -8.22 -20.39 -6.53
C SER A 164 -8.41 -19.25 -5.53
N LEU A 165 -8.18 -18.01 -5.96
CA LEU A 165 -8.36 -16.81 -5.16
C LEU A 165 -9.82 -16.59 -4.77
N VAL A 166 -10.76 -16.74 -5.70
CA VAL A 166 -12.21 -16.67 -5.42
C VAL A 166 -12.60 -17.74 -4.40
N ASN A 167 -12.17 -18.98 -4.59
CA ASN A 167 -12.48 -20.07 -3.66
C ASN A 167 -11.93 -19.78 -2.24
N GLN A 168 -10.73 -19.21 -2.13
CA GLN A 168 -10.18 -18.78 -0.85
C GLN A 168 -11.02 -17.68 -0.19
N MET A 169 -11.47 -16.69 -0.97
CA MET A 169 -12.33 -15.61 -0.45
C MET A 169 -13.69 -16.16 0.03
N VAL A 170 -14.30 -17.10 -0.69
CA VAL A 170 -15.55 -17.77 -0.28
C VAL A 170 -15.38 -18.49 1.05
N VAL A 171 -14.30 -19.25 1.22
CA VAL A 171 -14.01 -19.94 2.48
C VAL A 171 -13.82 -18.93 3.61
N LEU A 172 -13.05 -17.85 3.38
CA LEU A 172 -12.81 -16.83 4.39
C LEU A 172 -14.09 -16.09 4.81
N ASP A 173 -14.96 -15.75 3.86
CA ASP A 173 -16.24 -15.08 4.10
C ASP A 173 -17.16 -15.98 4.94
N SER A 174 -17.23 -17.28 4.63
CA SER A 174 -18.04 -18.25 5.39
C SER A 174 -17.63 -18.47 6.85
N VAL A 175 -16.41 -18.06 7.23
CA VAL A 175 -15.89 -18.20 8.60
C VAL A 175 -16.14 -16.94 9.44
N HIS A 176 -16.32 -15.78 8.78
CA HIS A 176 -16.46 -14.48 9.44
C HIS A 176 -17.85 -13.85 9.29
N GLY A 177 -18.75 -14.48 8.52
CA GLY A 177 -20.14 -14.09 8.33
C GLY A 177 -21.09 -14.56 9.43
#